data_AF-A0A1S3CRX7-F1
#
_entry.id   AF-A0A1S3CRX7-F1
#
_cell.length_a   1.000
_cell.length_b   1.000
_cell.length_c   1.000
_cell.angle_alpha   90.00
_cell.angle_beta   90.00
_cell.angle_gamma   90.00
#
_symmetry.space_group_name_H-M   'P 1'
#
loop_
_entity.id
_entity.type
_entity.pdbx_description
1 polymer ?
#
loop_
_entity_poly.entity_id
_entity_poly.type
_entity_poly.pdbx_seq_one_letter_code
_entity_poly.pdbx_strand_id
1 'polypeptide(L)'
;MRTVEKAVFIASHDSEVSISAIFRFVIILYSEWQDVNTEVKYTDVDYILFSDVASLMASGKSPYMSSTYRYSPLLAFLLVPNTIFHRCWGKFLFSAQEETADLLFVQWFLRSFSA
;
A
#
# COMPACT_ATOMS: atom_id res chain seq x y z
N MET A 1 5.13 32.00 -5.67
CA MET A 1 5.30 31.19 -6.90
C MET A 1 4.29 31.66 -7.94
N ARG A 2 4.72 31.99 -9.15
CA ARG A 2 3.83 32.44 -10.24
C ARG A 2 2.96 31.27 -10.73
N THR A 3 1.77 31.56 -11.25
CA THR A 3 0.80 30.55 -11.75
C THR A 3 1.42 29.59 -12.76
N VAL A 4 2.30 30.09 -13.63
CA VAL A 4 3.06 29.28 -14.61
C VAL A 4 4.06 28.34 -13.95
N GLU A 5 4.75 28.77 -12.88
CA GLU A 5 5.68 27.91 -12.14
C GLU A 5 4.92 26.75 -11.48
N LYS A 6 3.74 27.03 -10.90
CA LYS A 6 2.89 25.99 -10.26
C LYS A 6 2.45 24.93 -11.27
N ALA A 7 2.01 25.35 -12.46
CA ALA A 7 1.57 24.42 -13.50
C ALA A 7 2.72 23.54 -14.02
N VAL A 8 3.92 24.11 -14.19
CA VAL A 8 5.11 23.35 -14.60
C VAL A 8 5.51 22.32 -13.53
N PHE A 9 5.48 22.72 -12.26
CA PHE A 9 5.80 21.83 -11.13
C PHE A 9 4.81 20.66 -11.02
N ILE A 10 3.51 20.91 -11.16
CA ILE A 10 2.48 19.85 -11.13
C ILE A 10 2.68 18.89 -12.30
N ALA A 11 2.89 19.41 -13.52
CA ALA A 11 3.04 18.57 -14.70
C ALA A 11 4.28 17.67 -14.66
N SER A 12 5.41 18.14 -14.10
CA SER A 12 6.57 17.28 -13.89
C SER A 12 6.28 16.18 -12.86
N HIS A 13 5.63 16.52 -11.75
CA HIS A 13 5.32 15.59 -10.67
C HIS A 13 4.36 14.49 -11.11
N ASP A 14 3.33 14.82 -11.90
CA ASP A 14 2.36 13.85 -12.43
C ASP A 14 3.03 12.76 -13.28
N SER A 15 4.08 13.13 -14.03
CA SER A 15 4.83 12.17 -14.85
C SER A 15 5.67 11.20 -14.01
N GLU A 16 6.26 11.68 -12.91
CA GLU A 16 7.05 10.86 -11.98
C GLU A 16 6.15 9.89 -11.21
N VAL A 17 5.00 10.37 -10.73
CA VAL A 17 4.00 9.53 -10.05
C VAL A 17 3.52 8.42 -10.95
N SER A 18 3.23 8.73 -12.22
CA SER A 18 2.78 7.73 -13.20
C SER A 18 3.83 6.64 -13.46
N ILE A 19 5.11 7.03 -13.61
CA ILE A 19 6.21 6.07 -13.80
C ILE A 19 6.36 5.19 -12.55
N SER A 20 6.30 5.78 -11.36
CA SER A 20 6.40 5.05 -10.10
C SER A 20 5.25 4.06 -9.90
N ALA A 21 4.02 4.47 -10.20
CA ALA A 21 2.84 3.59 -10.13
C ALA A 21 2.96 2.36 -11.04
N ILE A 22 3.44 2.55 -12.28
CA ILE A 22 3.70 1.44 -13.21
C ILE A 22 4.78 0.51 -12.65
N PHE A 23 5.88 1.09 -12.15
CA PHE A 23 6.98 0.30 -11.60
C PHE A 23 6.55 -0.52 -10.38
N ARG A 24 5.79 0.08 -9.45
CA ARG A 24 5.20 -0.62 -8.29
C ARG A 24 4.27 -1.74 -8.75
N PHE A 25 3.42 -1.50 -9.74
CA PHE A 25 2.54 -2.53 -10.30
C PHE A 25 3.33 -3.73 -10.85
N VAL A 26 4.40 -3.48 -11.61
CA VAL A 26 5.28 -4.53 -12.15
C VAL A 26 5.95 -5.32 -11.04
N ILE A 27 6.47 -4.66 -9.99
CA ILE A 27 7.07 -5.34 -8.85
C ILE A 27 6.05 -6.20 -8.09
N ILE A 28 4.80 -5.72 -7.92
CA ILE A 28 3.74 -6.50 -7.28
C ILE A 28 3.50 -7.78 -8.07
N LEU A 29 3.37 -7.70 -9.40
CA LEU A 29 3.21 -8.89 -10.24
C LEU A 29 4.42 -9.83 -10.16
N TYR A 30 5.63 -9.28 -10.21
CA TYR A 30 6.86 -10.05 -10.06
C TYR A 30 6.93 -10.74 -8.69
N SER A 31 6.49 -10.07 -7.62
CA SER A 31 6.48 -10.64 -6.27
C SER A 31 5.58 -11.87 -6.17
N GLU A 32 4.40 -11.85 -6.80
CA GLU A 32 3.50 -13.01 -6.82
C GLU A 32 4.09 -14.17 -7.61
N TRP A 33 4.70 -13.87 -8.75
CA TRP A 33 5.40 -14.90 -9.53
C TRP A 33 6.55 -15.51 -8.73
N GLN A 34 7.38 -14.69 -8.07
CA GLN A 34 8.49 -15.17 -7.25
C GLN A 34 8.00 -16.00 -6.06
N ASP A 35 6.93 -15.56 -5.39
CA ASP A 35 6.34 -16.27 -4.26
C ASP A 35 5.82 -17.66 -4.62
N VAL A 36 5.38 -17.88 -5.87
CA VAL A 36 4.92 -19.19 -6.34
C VAL A 36 6.08 -20.05 -6.85
N ASN A 37 7.04 -19.45 -7.55
CA ASN A 37 8.07 -20.18 -8.30
C ASN A 37 9.36 -20.43 -7.53
N THR A 38 9.59 -19.74 -6.41
CA THR A 38 10.85 -19.80 -5.65
C THR A 38 10.63 -20.29 -4.22
N GLU A 39 11.63 -20.97 -3.66
CA GLU A 39 11.64 -21.39 -2.24
C GLU A 39 11.71 -20.17 -1.32
N VAL A 40 12.58 -19.21 -1.65
CA VAL A 40 12.67 -17.91 -0.98
C VAL A 40 11.52 -17.01 -1.42
N LYS A 41 10.66 -16.68 -0.46
CA LYS A 41 9.51 -15.79 -0.69
C LYS A 41 9.96 -14.34 -0.75
N TYR A 42 9.35 -13.58 -1.65
CA TYR A 42 9.45 -12.14 -1.71
C TYR A 42 8.56 -11.49 -0.64
N THR A 43 7.38 -12.06 -0.39
CA THR A 43 6.46 -11.58 0.63
C THR A 43 6.87 -12.05 2.03
N ASP A 44 6.97 -11.11 2.96
CA ASP A 44 7.29 -11.39 4.36
C ASP A 44 6.25 -12.27 5.05
N VAL A 45 6.72 -13.07 6.02
CA VAL A 45 5.86 -13.94 6.83
C VAL A 45 4.79 -13.15 7.62
N ASP A 46 5.11 -11.91 7.99
CA ASP A 46 4.19 -11.03 8.71
C ASP A 46 2.95 -10.71 7.87
N TYR A 47 3.09 -10.57 6.55
CA TYR A 47 1.97 -10.34 5.65
C TYR A 47 1.00 -11.54 5.61
N ILE A 48 1.54 -12.75 5.71
CA ILE A 48 0.74 -13.98 5.80
C ILE A 48 0.01 -14.03 7.14
N LEU A 49 0.72 -13.70 8.23
CA LEU A 49 0.13 -13.62 9.56
C LEU A 49 -1.01 -12.59 9.62
N PHE A 50 -0.85 -11.44 8.97
CA PHE A 50 -1.91 -10.44 8.88
C PHE A 50 -3.13 -10.95 8.14
N SER A 51 -2.91 -11.65 7.03
CA SER A 51 -4.00 -12.22 6.23
C SER A 51 -4.74 -13.31 7.01
N ASP A 52 -4.05 -14.10 7.82
CA ASP A 52 -4.67 -15.11 8.70
C ASP A 52 -5.52 -14.46 9.80
N VAL A 53 -4.95 -13.46 10.48
CA VAL A 53 -5.68 -12.70 11.51
C VAL A 53 -6.85 -11.90 10.93
N ALA A 54 -6.69 -11.38 9.72
CA ALA A 54 -7.77 -10.74 8.98
C ALA A 54 -8.91 -11.72 8.65
N SER A 55 -8.60 -12.99 8.36
CA SER A 55 -9.60 -14.06 8.21
C SER A 55 -10.36 -14.32 9.51
N LEU A 56 -9.64 -14.36 10.64
CA LEU A 56 -10.26 -14.49 11.96
C LEU A 56 -11.21 -13.32 12.25
N MET A 57 -10.78 -12.08 11.98
CA MET A 57 -11.61 -10.90 12.15
C MET A 57 -12.84 -10.90 11.22
N ALA A 58 -12.69 -11.34 9.96
CA ALA A 58 -13.80 -11.50 9.03
C ALA A 58 -14.85 -12.51 9.54
N SER A 59 -14.40 -13.54 10.26
CA SER A 59 -15.28 -14.53 10.93
C SER A 59 -15.85 -14.05 12.28
N GLY A 60 -15.63 -12.80 12.67
CA GLY A 60 -16.10 -12.22 13.94
C GLY A 60 -15.29 -12.63 15.17
N LYS A 61 -14.10 -13.21 14.98
CA LYS A 61 -13.20 -13.61 16.08
C LYS A 61 -12.23 -12.48 16.43
N SER A 62 -11.72 -12.52 17.67
CA SER A 62 -10.70 -11.58 18.12
C SER A 62 -9.37 -11.82 17.38
N PRO A 63 -8.68 -10.78 16.91
CA PRO A 63 -7.38 -10.90 16.27
C PRO A 63 -6.30 -11.47 17.19
N TYR A 64 -6.47 -11.31 18.51
CA TYR A 64 -5.55 -11.83 19.52
C TYR A 64 -5.72 -13.33 19.80
N MET A 65 -6.63 -14.01 19.10
CA MET A 65 -6.68 -15.47 19.14
C MET A 65 -5.44 -16.12 18.54
N SER A 66 -4.72 -15.40 17.66
CA SER A 66 -3.39 -15.79 17.23
C SER A 66 -2.35 -15.31 18.26
N SER A 67 -1.72 -16.25 18.97
CA SER A 67 -0.68 -15.96 19.97
C SER A 67 0.59 -15.33 19.37
N THR A 68 0.71 -15.34 18.04
CA THR A 68 1.89 -14.83 17.32
C THR A 68 1.66 -13.42 16.77
N TYR A 69 0.44 -12.88 16.85
CA TYR A 69 0.10 -11.54 16.33
C TYR A 69 0.63 -10.43 17.24
N ARG A 70 1.56 -9.63 16.70
CA ARG A 70 2.27 -8.56 17.45
C ARG A 70 1.90 -7.14 17.02
N TYR A 71 1.08 -7.00 15.99
CA TYR A 71 0.83 -5.71 15.34
C TYR A 71 -0.53 -5.12 15.75
N SER A 72 -0.79 -3.87 15.37
CA SER A 72 -2.07 -3.22 15.68
C SER A 72 -3.24 -3.96 15.00
N PRO A 73 -4.33 -4.29 15.72
CA PRO A 73 -5.52 -4.90 15.12
C PRO A 73 -6.11 -4.12 13.94
N LEU A 74 -5.91 -2.80 13.90
CA LEU A 74 -6.38 -1.96 12.81
C LEU A 74 -5.73 -2.34 11.47
N LEU A 75 -4.45 -2.77 11.51
CA LEU A 75 -3.73 -3.19 10.31
C LEU A 75 -4.31 -4.49 9.74
N ALA A 76 -4.57 -5.50 10.59
CA ALA A 76 -5.26 -6.71 10.17
C ALA A 76 -6.67 -6.41 9.65
N PHE A 77 -7.39 -5.46 10.26
CA PHE A 77 -8.71 -5.05 9.77
C PHE A 77 -8.67 -4.48 8.34
N LEU A 78 -7.69 -3.65 8.03
CA LEU A 78 -7.51 -3.10 6.67
C LEU A 78 -7.20 -4.18 5.62
N LEU A 79 -6.65 -5.32 6.07
CA LEU A 79 -6.30 -6.47 5.25
C LEU A 79 -7.40 -7.53 5.22
N VAL A 80 -8.57 -7.31 5.84
CA VAL A 80 -9.76 -8.18 5.70
C VAL A 80 -10.10 -8.46 4.23
N PRO A 81 -10.01 -7.51 3.29
CA PRO A 81 -10.27 -7.80 1.89
C PRO A 81 -9.23 -8.74 1.25
N ASN A 82 -8.06 -8.97 1.85
CA ASN A 82 -7.07 -9.95 1.36
C ASN A 82 -7.65 -11.36 1.28
N THR A 83 -8.55 -11.70 2.21
CA THR A 83 -9.13 -13.05 2.32
C THR A 83 -10.41 -13.21 1.51
N ILE A 84 -11.05 -12.10 1.15
CA ILE A 84 -12.33 -12.06 0.43
C ILE A 84 -12.12 -11.89 -1.09
N PHE A 85 -11.21 -11.00 -1.50
CA PHE A 85 -10.99 -10.66 -2.90
C PHE A 85 -9.73 -11.29 -3.49
N HIS A 86 -8.56 -10.89 -2.97
CA HIS A 86 -7.28 -11.38 -3.47
C HIS A 86 -6.16 -11.13 -2.46
N ARG A 87 -5.21 -12.07 -2.35
CA ARG A 87 -4.07 -11.96 -1.43
C ARG A 87 -3.23 -10.71 -1.69
N CYS A 88 -3.19 -10.19 -2.91
CA CYS A 88 -2.45 -8.96 -3.25
C CYS A 88 -3.11 -7.66 -2.77
N TRP A 89 -4.35 -7.67 -2.25
CA TRP A 89 -5.05 -6.45 -1.88
C TRP A 89 -4.21 -5.55 -0.98
N GLY A 90 -3.56 -6.12 0.04
CA GLY A 90 -2.67 -5.39 0.94
C GLY A 90 -1.46 -4.80 0.24
N LYS A 91 -0.86 -5.49 -0.74
CA LYS A 91 0.25 -4.96 -1.53
C LYS A 91 -0.18 -3.69 -2.28
N PHE A 92 -1.36 -3.70 -2.88
CA PHE A 92 -1.93 -2.52 -3.53
C PHE A 92 -2.29 -1.42 -2.53
N LEU A 93 -2.85 -1.77 -1.38
CA LEU A 93 -3.21 -0.81 -0.33
C LEU A 93 -1.98 -0.07 0.19
N PHE A 94 -0.89 -0.79 0.45
CA PHE A 94 0.36 -0.17 0.91
C PHE A 94 0.99 0.74 -0.14
N SER A 95 1.00 0.33 -1.42
CA SER A 95 1.48 1.19 -2.50
C SER A 95 0.61 2.43 -2.69
N ALA A 96 -0.72 2.31 -2.57
CA ALA A 96 -1.64 3.44 -2.72
C ALA A 96 -1.51 4.48 -1.58
N GLN A 97 -1.17 4.04 -0.36
CA GLN A 97 -0.94 4.95 0.76
C GLN A 97 0.26 5.86 0.53
N GLU A 98 1.31 5.34 -0.09
CA GLU A 98 2.51 6.11 -0.45
C GLU A 98 2.17 7.21 -1.46
N GLU A 99 1.44 6.87 -2.53
CA GLU A 99 1.01 7.84 -3.56
C GLU A 99 0.06 8.90 -3.00
N THR A 100 -0.84 8.50 -2.10
CA THR A 100 -1.75 9.45 -1.45
C THR A 100 -1.00 10.44 -0.57
N ALA A 101 0.02 9.97 0.18
CA ALA A 101 0.85 10.83 1.01
C ALA A 101 1.65 11.84 0.17
N ASP A 102 2.19 11.40 -0.96
CA ASP A 102 2.90 12.26 -1.90
C ASP A 102 1.99 13.35 -2.51
N LEU A 103 0.79 12.98 -2.96
CA LEU A 103 -0.22 13.94 -3.46
C LEU A 103 -0.61 14.98 -2.40
N LEU A 104 -0.80 14.54 -1.15
CA LEU A 104 -1.10 15.43 -0.03
C LEU A 104 0.06 16.37 0.28
N PHE A 105 1.30 15.89 0.17
CA PHE A 105 2.50 16.71 0.34
C PHE A 105 2.58 17.79 -0.74
N VAL A 106 2.37 17.45 -2.01
CA VAL A 106 2.35 18.41 -3.13
C VAL A 106 1.26 19.46 -2.90
N GLN A 107 0.06 19.06 -2.50
CA GLN A 107 -1.04 19.97 -2.22
C GLN A 107 -0.71 20.93 -1.05
N TRP A 108 -0.12 20.40 0.03
CA TRP A 108 0.32 21.19 1.17
C TRP A 108 1.43 22.18 0.77
N PHE A 109 2.42 21.73 0.02
CA PHE A 109 3.54 22.54 -0.46
C PHE A 109 3.05 23.71 -1.31
N LEU A 110 2.17 23.46 -2.29
CA LEU A 110 1.61 24.51 -3.15
C LEU A 110 0.77 25.54 -2.39
N ARG A 111 0.10 25.13 -1.30
CA ARG A 111 -0.64 26.03 -0.41
C ARG A 111 0.30 26.94 0.39
N SER A 112 1.45 26.45 0.82
CA SER A 112 2.43 27.22 1.60
C SER A 112 3.04 28.41 0.86
N PHE A 113 3.05 28.41 -0.48
CA PHE A 113 3.50 29.54 -1.31
C PHE A 113 2.37 30.45 -1.81
N SER A 114 1.15 30.24 -1.31
CA SER A 114 -0.04 31.05 -1.63
C SER A 114 -0.47 31.97 -0.48
N ALA A 115 0.24 31.93 0.64
CA ALA A 115 0.14 32.87 1.76
C ALA A 115 1.21 33.96 1.62
#